data_AF-A0A8X6HV14-F1
#
_entry.id   AF-A0A8X6HV14-F1
#
_cell.length_a   1.000
_cell.length_b   1.000
_cell.length_c   1.000
_cell.angle_alpha   90.00
_cell.angle_beta   90.00
_cell.angle_gamma   90.00
#
_symmetry.space_group_name_H-M   'P 1'
#
loop_
_entity.id
_entity.type
_entity.pdbx_description
1 polymer ?
#
loop_
_entity_poly.entity_id
_entity_poly.type
_entity_poly.pdbx_seq_one_letter_code
_entity_poly.pdbx_strand_id
1 'polypeptide(L)'
;MEDSEKKLYNDQIELVQKINSKLGIGIGLFQGLANLALNGVVLGVLCVGGSLMCTSEMTPGSMMSFLVATQTIQKSLAHLSLLFGQFVRGLAAGARIFQYINLTPEIPLKGGRILKDWELNGEVKFNNVTFSYPSRPDQDVLKDFSLSLPPRKMVALCGLSGGGKSTVATLLERFYDVENGSITIDGHDIKSLDPSWLRGNVIGYIDQEPVLFATSVMENIRYGKPDASDAEVIEAAKLANAHEFICHFTDGYNTILGERGATVSGGQKQRIAIARALLKDPKILILDEATSALDVESEKAVQEALDYAVRGRTVLVIAHRLSTIQNADVIAVVTGGVIAEIGNHTTLTKKRGLYWNLIKQQHVKEDEIIFERKSG
;
A
#
# COMPACT_ATOMS: atom_id res chain seq x y z
N MET A 1 -1.87 -6.21 -31.45
CA MET A 1 -2.46 -6.31 -30.08
C MET A 1 -3.57 -5.29 -29.91
N GLU A 2 -3.39 -4.10 -30.47
CA GLU A 2 -4.25 -2.94 -30.50
C GLU A 2 -5.67 -3.23 -30.98
N ASP A 3 -5.84 -4.00 -32.06
CA ASP A 3 -7.19 -4.30 -32.59
C ASP A 3 -7.97 -5.28 -31.70
N SER A 4 -7.27 -6.15 -30.97
CA SER A 4 -7.89 -6.99 -29.95
C SER A 4 -8.33 -6.16 -28.74
N GLU A 5 -7.50 -5.21 -28.30
CA GLU A 5 -7.83 -4.28 -27.22
C GLU A 5 -8.99 -3.35 -27.60
N LYS A 6 -9.01 -2.82 -28.82
CA LYS A 6 -10.14 -2.04 -29.35
C LYS A 6 -11.45 -2.82 -29.31
N LYS A 7 -11.40 -4.10 -29.70
CA LYS A 7 -12.58 -4.96 -29.67
C LYS A 7 -13.08 -5.16 -28.25
N LEU A 8 -12.19 -5.48 -27.32
CA LEU A 8 -12.53 -5.66 -25.91
C LEU A 8 -13.08 -4.36 -25.28
N TYR A 9 -12.49 -3.21 -25.61
CA TYR A 9 -12.97 -1.91 -25.19
C TYR A 9 -14.37 -1.58 -25.76
N ASN A 10 -14.60 -1.86 -27.04
CA ASN A 10 -15.90 -1.67 -27.68
C ASN A 10 -16.99 -2.54 -27.03
N ASP A 11 -16.69 -3.80 -26.74
CA ASP A 11 -17.61 -4.71 -26.05
C ASP A 11 -18.03 -4.14 -24.67
N GLN A 12 -17.08 -3.54 -23.94
CA GLN A 12 -17.36 -2.87 -22.66
C GLN A 12 -18.17 -1.57 -22.83
N ILE A 13 -17.87 -0.76 -23.85
CA ILE A 13 -18.65 0.45 -24.15
C ILE A 13 -20.10 0.10 -24.46
N GLU A 14 -20.35 -0.93 -25.28
CA GLU A 14 -21.71 -1.34 -25.61
C GLU A 14 -22.49 -1.77 -24.37
N LEU A 15 -21.83 -2.46 -23.43
CA LEU A 15 -22.42 -2.85 -22.16
C LEU A 15 -22.76 -1.62 -21.31
N VAL A 16 -21.83 -0.67 -21.18
CA VAL A 16 -22.06 0.61 -20.47
C VAL A 16 -23.20 1.40 -21.11
N GLN A 17 -23.28 1.44 -22.44
CA GLN A 17 -24.35 2.10 -23.18
C GLN A 17 -25.70 1.44 -22.90
N LYS A 18 -25.78 0.10 -22.91
CA LYS A 18 -27.01 -0.65 -22.60
C LYS A 18 -27.50 -0.37 -21.18
N ILE A 19 -26.60 -0.34 -20.19
CA ILE A 19 -26.96 -0.05 -18.79
C ILE A 19 -27.43 1.40 -18.62
N ASN A 20 -26.69 2.37 -19.17
CA ASN A 20 -27.05 3.78 -19.08
C ASN A 20 -28.34 4.09 -19.84
N SER A 21 -28.59 3.44 -20.97
CA SER A 21 -29.85 3.56 -21.71
C SER A 21 -31.03 3.06 -20.88
N LYS A 22 -30.92 1.90 -20.23
CA LYS A 22 -31.97 1.39 -19.32
C LYS A 22 -32.22 2.34 -18.14
N LEU A 23 -31.17 2.89 -17.53
CA LEU A 23 -31.29 3.90 -16.47
C LEU A 23 -31.98 5.17 -16.98
N GLY A 24 -31.59 5.66 -18.15
CA GLY A 24 -32.17 6.83 -18.80
C GLY A 24 -33.65 6.65 -19.13
N ILE A 25 -34.04 5.47 -19.64
CA ILE A 25 -35.45 5.11 -19.88
C ILE A 25 -36.24 5.14 -18.57
N GLY A 26 -35.70 4.58 -17.48
CA GLY A 26 -36.35 4.62 -16.16
C GLY A 26 -36.58 6.04 -15.64
N ILE A 27 -35.56 6.91 -15.74
CA ILE A 27 -35.66 8.32 -15.35
C ILE A 27 -36.67 9.06 -16.23
N GLY A 28 -36.61 8.86 -17.55
CA GLY A 28 -37.51 9.49 -18.50
C GLY A 28 -38.97 9.07 -18.32
N LEU A 29 -39.22 7.79 -18.05
CA LEU A 29 -40.55 7.27 -17.76
C LEU A 29 -41.13 7.90 -16.48
N PHE A 30 -40.34 8.01 -15.42
CA PHE A 30 -40.75 8.69 -14.19
C PHE A 30 -41.08 10.17 -14.43
N GLN A 31 -40.20 10.90 -15.15
CA GLN A 31 -40.41 12.30 -15.47
C GLN A 31 -41.67 12.51 -16.34
N GLY A 32 -41.89 11.65 -17.32
CA GLY A 32 -43.07 11.68 -18.19
C GLY A 32 -44.36 11.43 -17.43
N LEU A 33 -44.40 10.39 -16.59
CA LEU A 33 -45.56 10.07 -15.74
C LEU A 33 -45.84 11.18 -14.73
N ALA A 34 -44.81 11.76 -14.12
CA ALA A 34 -44.96 12.88 -13.19
C ALA A 34 -45.53 14.13 -13.89
N ASN A 35 -45.10 14.43 -15.12
CA ASN A 35 -45.63 15.56 -15.90
C ASN A 35 -47.10 15.34 -16.30
N LEU A 36 -47.45 14.13 -16.73
CA LEU A 36 -48.83 13.77 -17.05
C LEU A 36 -49.74 13.90 -15.82
N ALA A 37 -49.30 13.38 -14.67
CA ALA A 37 -50.04 13.51 -13.41
C ALA A 37 -50.25 14.98 -13.02
N LEU A 38 -49.22 15.82 -13.16
CA LEU A 38 -49.30 17.26 -12.88
C LEU A 38 -50.32 17.98 -13.78
N ASN A 39 -50.30 17.72 -15.10
CA ASN A 39 -51.29 18.31 -16.01
C ASN A 39 -52.71 17.77 -15.75
N GLY A 40 -52.83 16.50 -15.33
CA GLY A 40 -54.09 15.91 -14.90
C GLY A 40 -54.69 16.63 -13.69
N VAL A 41 -53.88 17.07 -12.73
CA VAL A 41 -54.34 17.91 -11.61
C VAL A 41 -54.90 19.23 -12.11
N VAL A 42 -54.23 19.92 -13.03
CA VAL A 42 -54.73 21.19 -13.61
C VAL A 42 -56.07 20.98 -14.32
N LEU A 43 -56.21 19.90 -15.10
CA LEU A 43 -57.47 19.55 -15.76
C LEU A 43 -58.59 19.29 -14.72
N GLY A 44 -58.29 18.53 -13.66
CA GLY A 44 -59.23 18.27 -12.58
C GLY A 44 -59.68 19.55 -11.89
N VAL A 45 -58.75 20.49 -11.64
CA VAL A 45 -59.06 21.82 -11.10
C VAL A 45 -59.98 22.60 -12.04
N LEU A 46 -59.74 22.57 -13.35
CA LEU A 46 -60.60 23.22 -14.33
C LEU A 46 -62.01 22.61 -14.36
N CYS A 47 -62.14 21.28 -14.33
CA CYS A 47 -63.43 20.59 -14.36
C CYS A 47 -64.24 20.82 -13.09
N VAL A 48 -63.64 20.61 -11.92
CA VAL A 48 -64.31 20.79 -10.61
C VAL A 48 -64.60 22.26 -10.36
N GLY A 49 -63.61 23.13 -10.61
CA GLY A 49 -63.78 24.57 -10.47
C GLY A 49 -64.84 25.13 -11.41
N GLY A 50 -64.91 24.62 -12.65
CA GLY A 50 -65.97 24.97 -13.61
C GLY A 50 -67.35 24.53 -13.12
N SER A 51 -67.47 23.34 -12.53
CA SER A 51 -68.72 22.87 -11.91
C SER A 51 -69.16 23.76 -10.74
N LEU A 52 -68.24 24.18 -9.88
CA LEU A 52 -68.51 25.06 -8.73
C LEU A 52 -68.92 26.49 -9.15
N MET A 53 -68.42 26.95 -10.29
CA MET A 53 -68.88 28.20 -10.89
C MET A 53 -70.32 28.08 -11.41
N CYS A 54 -70.69 26.94 -12.01
CA CYS A 54 -72.06 26.68 -12.44
C CYS A 54 -73.06 26.60 -11.28
N THR A 55 -72.65 26.10 -10.11
CA THR A 55 -73.47 26.07 -8.89
C THR A 55 -73.46 27.38 -8.10
N SER A 56 -72.78 28.43 -8.59
CA SER A 56 -72.62 29.74 -7.94
C SER A 56 -71.94 29.72 -6.56
N GLU A 57 -71.22 28.64 -6.24
CA GLU A 57 -70.47 28.51 -4.99
C GLU A 57 -69.10 29.20 -5.05
N MET A 58 -68.62 29.55 -6.25
CA MET A 58 -67.30 30.13 -6.47
C MET A 58 -67.31 31.26 -7.50
N THR A 59 -66.53 32.32 -7.25
CA THR A 59 -66.42 33.45 -8.19
C THR A 59 -65.41 33.18 -9.31
N PRO A 60 -65.56 33.80 -10.50
CA PRO A 60 -64.56 33.72 -11.56
C PRO A 60 -63.17 34.24 -11.14
N GLY A 61 -63.12 35.24 -10.25
CA GLY A 61 -61.87 35.78 -9.72
C GLY A 61 -61.11 34.79 -8.83
N SER A 62 -61.83 34.07 -7.95
CA SER A 62 -61.23 32.99 -7.15
C SER A 62 -60.75 31.82 -8.00
N MET A 63 -61.49 31.46 -9.06
CA MET A 63 -61.07 30.44 -10.04
C MET A 63 -59.74 30.82 -10.70
N MET A 64 -59.64 32.05 -11.21
CA MET A 64 -58.44 32.52 -11.89
C MET A 64 -57.24 32.58 -10.94
N SER A 65 -57.46 33.07 -9.71
CA SER A 65 -56.43 33.10 -8.67
C SER A 65 -55.91 31.71 -8.33
N PHE A 66 -56.81 30.73 -8.22
CA PHE A 66 -56.45 29.34 -7.95
C PHE A 66 -55.72 28.66 -9.12
N LEU A 67 -56.10 28.97 -10.37
CA LEU A 67 -55.39 28.47 -11.56
C LEU A 67 -53.95 28.99 -11.63
N VAL A 68 -53.73 30.29 -11.38
CA VAL A 68 -52.38 30.88 -11.34
C VAL A 68 -51.54 30.27 -10.21
N ALA A 69 -52.13 30.05 -9.03
CA ALA A 69 -51.47 29.37 -7.92
C ALA A 69 -51.08 27.93 -8.30
N THR A 70 -51.99 27.19 -8.94
CA THR A 70 -51.74 25.81 -9.40
C THR A 70 -50.61 25.74 -10.43
N GLN A 71 -50.53 26.67 -11.38
CA GLN A 71 -49.42 26.75 -12.34
C GLN A 71 -48.07 27.03 -11.66
N THR A 72 -48.05 27.86 -10.61
CA THR A 72 -46.84 28.14 -9.83
C THR A 72 -46.34 26.90 -9.09
N ILE A 73 -47.26 26.12 -8.52
CA ILE A 73 -46.95 24.83 -7.88
C ILE A 73 -46.41 23.83 -8.91
N GLN A 74 -47.03 23.75 -10.09
CA GLN A 74 -46.59 22.87 -11.17
C GLN A 74 -45.16 23.18 -11.62
N LYS A 75 -44.81 24.46 -11.82
CA LYS A 75 -43.43 24.87 -12.18
C LYS A 75 -42.43 24.44 -11.11
N SER A 76 -42.76 24.66 -9.84
CA SER A 76 -41.90 24.28 -8.71
C SER A 76 -41.68 22.77 -8.63
N LEU A 77 -42.74 21.97 -8.85
CA LEU A 77 -42.62 20.50 -8.85
C LEU A 77 -41.86 19.97 -10.09
N ALA A 78 -42.00 20.62 -11.24
CA ALA A 78 -41.24 20.29 -12.44
C ALA A 78 -39.73 20.47 -12.21
N HIS A 79 -39.31 21.55 -11.53
CA HIS A 79 -37.91 21.74 -11.16
C HIS A 79 -37.38 20.62 -10.24
N LEU A 80 -38.17 20.16 -9.27
CA LEU A 80 -37.79 19.01 -8.43
C LEU A 80 -37.67 17.71 -9.23
N SER A 81 -38.57 17.47 -10.18
CA SER A 81 -38.54 16.30 -11.06
C SER A 81 -37.30 16.26 -11.95
N LEU A 82 -36.83 17.42 -12.43
CA LEU A 82 -35.58 17.52 -13.19
C LEU A 82 -34.36 17.17 -12.34
N LEU A 83 -34.35 17.57 -11.06
CA LEU A 83 -33.25 17.27 -10.14
C LEU A 83 -33.27 15.82 -9.62
N PHE A 84 -34.37 15.09 -9.78
CA PHE A 84 -34.51 13.72 -9.27
C PHE A 84 -33.40 12.79 -9.77
N GLY A 85 -33.00 12.90 -11.05
CA GLY A 85 -31.90 12.10 -11.59
C GLY A 85 -30.53 12.45 -10.99
N GLN A 86 -30.31 13.70 -10.56
CA GLN A 86 -29.12 14.09 -9.80
C GLN A 86 -29.21 13.58 -8.36
N PHE A 87 -30.39 13.65 -7.74
CA PHE A 87 -30.63 13.14 -6.39
C PHE A 87 -30.35 11.64 -6.27
N VAL A 88 -30.86 10.82 -7.20
CA VAL A 88 -30.58 9.37 -7.24
C VAL A 88 -29.09 9.08 -7.41
N ARG A 89 -28.41 9.81 -8.32
CA ARG A 89 -26.96 9.68 -8.52
C ARG A 89 -26.18 10.10 -7.27
N GLY A 90 -26.60 11.17 -6.61
CA GLY A 90 -26.02 11.65 -5.36
C GLY A 90 -26.16 10.65 -4.23
N LEU A 91 -27.35 10.06 -4.05
CA LEU A 91 -27.57 8.99 -3.06
C LEU A 91 -26.69 7.77 -3.34
N ALA A 92 -26.61 7.32 -4.59
CA ALA A 92 -25.77 6.19 -4.96
C ALA A 92 -24.27 6.47 -4.75
N ALA A 93 -23.81 7.69 -5.03
CA ALA A 93 -22.44 8.12 -4.75
C ALA A 93 -22.17 8.18 -3.24
N GLY A 94 -23.08 8.77 -2.47
CA GLY A 94 -22.98 8.82 -1.01
C GLY A 94 -22.94 7.43 -0.38
N ALA A 95 -23.79 6.50 -0.85
CA ALA A 95 -23.81 5.12 -0.36
C ALA A 95 -22.45 4.43 -0.51
N ARG A 96 -21.75 4.62 -1.64
CA ARG A 96 -20.38 4.07 -1.84
C ARG A 96 -19.35 4.69 -0.89
N ILE A 97 -19.46 6.00 -0.61
CA ILE A 97 -18.57 6.67 0.36
C ILE A 97 -18.79 6.07 1.75
N PHE A 98 -20.05 5.96 2.19
CA PHE A 98 -20.38 5.36 3.48
C PHE A 98 -20.00 3.89 3.59
N GLN A 99 -20.05 3.15 2.48
CA GLN A 99 -19.56 1.77 2.44
C GLN A 99 -18.09 1.68 2.89
N TYR A 100 -17.22 2.58 2.41
CA TYR A 100 -15.81 2.60 2.82
C TYR A 100 -15.57 3.19 4.20
N ILE A 101 -16.28 4.25 4.58
CA ILE A 101 -16.16 4.86 5.92
C ILE A 101 -16.51 3.86 7.02
N ASN A 102 -17.49 2.99 6.76
CA ASN A 102 -17.96 2.01 7.74
C ASN A 102 -17.14 0.70 7.73
N LEU A 103 -16.11 0.57 6.89
CA LEU A 103 -15.24 -0.60 6.92
C LEU A 103 -14.37 -0.55 8.19
N THR A 104 -14.43 -1.63 8.97
CA THR A 104 -13.52 -1.84 10.09
C THR A 104 -12.29 -2.62 9.61
N PRO A 105 -11.06 -2.11 9.80
CA PRO A 105 -9.87 -2.85 9.43
C PRO A 105 -9.72 -4.09 10.33
N GLU A 106 -9.26 -5.21 9.75
CA GLU A 106 -9.02 -6.45 10.49
C GLU A 106 -7.96 -6.26 11.58
N ILE A 107 -6.90 -5.52 11.26
CA ILE A 107 -5.83 -5.16 12.18
C ILE A 107 -5.98 -3.67 12.54
N PRO A 108 -6.21 -3.33 13.81
CA PRO A 108 -6.31 -1.92 14.22
C PRO A 108 -4.96 -1.21 14.05
N LEU A 109 -4.97 0.08 13.71
CA LEU A 109 -3.73 0.84 13.55
C LEU A 109 -3.05 1.16 14.89
N LYS A 110 -3.86 1.32 15.95
CA LYS A 110 -3.45 1.62 17.31
C LYS A 110 -4.21 0.72 18.28
N GLY A 111 -3.63 0.50 19.44
CA GLY A 111 -4.15 -0.39 20.47
C GLY A 111 -3.25 -1.61 20.63
N GLY A 112 -3.03 -1.99 21.89
CA GLY A 112 -2.07 -3.00 22.28
C GLY A 112 -1.07 -2.45 23.28
N ARG A 113 -0.08 -3.27 23.63
CA ARG A 113 0.99 -2.94 24.55
C ARG A 113 2.14 -2.27 23.80
N ILE A 114 2.71 -1.25 24.43
CA ILE A 114 3.99 -0.64 24.04
C ILE A 114 5.03 -1.17 25.02
N LEU A 115 6.11 -1.77 24.50
CA LEU A 115 7.22 -2.23 25.35
C LEU A 115 8.12 -1.06 25.71
N LYS A 116 8.68 -1.09 26.91
CA LYS A 116 9.69 -0.11 27.33
C LYS A 116 11.05 -0.47 26.71
N ASP A 117 11.93 0.53 26.56
CA ASP A 117 13.24 0.32 25.90
C ASP A 117 14.10 -0.77 26.55
N TRP A 118 13.99 -0.98 27.87
CA TRP A 118 14.72 -2.03 28.59
C TRP A 118 14.15 -3.45 28.41
N GLU A 119 12.92 -3.56 27.90
CA GLU A 119 12.29 -4.84 27.55
C GLU A 119 12.64 -5.27 26.12
N LEU A 120 13.15 -4.34 25.29
CA LEU A 120 13.33 -4.52 23.85
C LEU A 120 14.79 -4.85 23.51
N ASN A 121 15.13 -6.14 23.49
CA ASN A 121 16.44 -6.62 23.04
C ASN A 121 16.48 -6.88 21.53
N GLY A 122 15.32 -7.01 20.89
CA GLY A 122 15.18 -7.26 19.46
C GLY A 122 15.28 -8.74 19.09
N GLU A 123 14.95 -9.66 19.99
CA GLU A 123 14.79 -11.08 19.62
C GLU A 123 13.46 -11.27 18.88
N VAL A 124 13.48 -11.94 17.72
CA VAL A 124 12.25 -12.31 16.98
C VAL A 124 12.17 -13.83 16.87
N LYS A 125 11.00 -14.42 17.12
CA LYS A 125 10.76 -15.85 16.94
C LYS A 125 9.47 -16.10 16.18
N PHE A 126 9.57 -16.85 15.09
CA PHE A 126 8.48 -17.50 14.39
C PHE A 126 8.39 -18.94 14.93
N ASN A 127 7.23 -19.32 15.46
CA ASN A 127 6.99 -20.65 16.01
C ASN A 127 5.84 -21.32 15.23
N ASN A 128 6.18 -22.34 14.45
CA ASN A 128 5.24 -23.20 13.72
C ASN A 128 4.21 -22.41 12.91
N VAL A 129 4.65 -21.37 12.21
CA VAL A 129 3.79 -20.44 11.50
C VAL A 129 3.29 -21.06 10.20
N THR A 130 1.97 -21.15 10.06
CA THR A 130 1.30 -21.50 8.80
C THR A 130 0.45 -20.33 8.34
N PHE A 131 0.63 -19.90 7.09
CA PHE A 131 0.01 -18.69 6.57
C PHE A 131 -0.39 -18.80 5.10
N SER A 132 -1.60 -18.30 4.81
CA SER A 132 -2.19 -18.14 3.49
C SER A 132 -2.72 -16.71 3.35
N TYR A 133 -2.55 -16.09 2.19
CA TYR A 133 -3.12 -14.77 1.98
C TYR A 133 -4.66 -14.86 1.91
N PRO A 134 -5.41 -13.87 2.44
CA PRO A 134 -6.87 -13.87 2.38
C PRO A 134 -7.45 -13.94 0.97
N SER A 135 -6.70 -13.45 -0.03
CA SER A 135 -7.07 -13.54 -1.45
C SER A 135 -6.95 -14.95 -2.05
N ARG A 136 -6.22 -15.85 -1.38
CA ARG A 136 -5.95 -17.24 -1.79
C ARG A 136 -5.86 -18.15 -0.55
N PRO A 137 -6.98 -18.39 0.16
CA PRO A 137 -6.97 -19.13 1.42
C PRO A 137 -6.52 -20.58 1.26
N ASP A 138 -6.78 -21.20 0.09
CA ASP A 138 -6.41 -22.59 -0.20
C ASP A 138 -4.92 -22.79 -0.55
N GLN A 139 -4.12 -21.71 -0.56
CA GLN A 139 -2.71 -21.75 -0.94
C GLN A 139 -1.81 -21.30 0.22
N ASP A 140 -1.37 -22.27 1.02
CA ASP A 140 -0.36 -22.06 2.06
C ASP A 140 0.96 -21.56 1.47
N VAL A 141 1.33 -20.34 1.83
CA VAL A 141 2.61 -19.70 1.46
C VAL A 141 3.71 -20.06 2.43
N LEU A 142 3.42 -20.07 3.73
CA LEU A 142 4.30 -20.58 4.78
C LEU A 142 3.66 -21.80 5.42
N LYS A 143 4.46 -22.83 5.69
CA LYS A 143 4.00 -24.12 6.24
C LYS A 143 4.90 -24.50 7.40
N ASP A 144 4.35 -24.57 8.60
CA ASP A 144 5.10 -24.93 9.82
C ASP A 144 6.45 -24.19 9.96
N PHE A 145 6.45 -22.91 9.58
CA PHE A 145 7.66 -22.10 9.48
C PHE A 145 8.16 -21.69 10.87
N SER A 146 9.37 -22.11 11.21
CA SER A 146 9.98 -21.82 12.52
C SER A 146 11.38 -21.22 12.36
N LEU A 147 11.56 -19.95 12.75
CA LEU A 147 12.82 -19.21 12.62
C LEU A 147 13.04 -18.33 13.84
N SER A 148 14.28 -18.30 14.35
CA SER A 148 14.70 -17.36 15.39
C SER A 148 15.68 -16.35 14.82
N LEU A 149 15.45 -15.07 15.09
CA LEU A 149 16.38 -13.97 14.86
C LEU A 149 16.94 -13.56 16.22
N PRO A 150 18.17 -13.97 16.56
CA PRO A 150 18.77 -13.59 17.82
C PRO A 150 19.03 -12.07 17.89
N PRO A 151 19.04 -11.48 19.09
CA PRO A 151 19.28 -10.05 19.24
C PRO A 151 20.65 -9.65 18.68
N ARG A 152 20.70 -8.54 17.94
CA ARG A 152 21.93 -7.95 17.36
C ARG A 152 22.67 -8.87 16.38
N LYS A 153 21.97 -9.81 15.77
CA LYS A 153 22.53 -10.75 14.78
C LYS A 153 21.89 -10.54 13.42
N MET A 154 22.66 -10.83 12.37
CA MET A 154 22.18 -10.81 11.00
C MET A 154 21.70 -12.21 10.61
N VAL A 155 20.41 -12.31 10.29
CA VAL A 155 19.79 -13.52 9.75
C VAL A 155 19.38 -13.27 8.31
N ALA A 156 19.89 -14.09 7.41
CA ALA A 156 19.59 -14.04 5.99
C ALA A 156 18.54 -15.09 5.59
N LEU A 157 17.54 -14.67 4.84
CA LEU A 157 16.59 -15.52 4.12
C LEU A 157 16.99 -15.59 2.65
N CYS A 158 17.24 -16.80 2.17
CA CYS A 158 17.50 -17.05 0.75
C CYS A 158 16.68 -18.25 0.25
N GLY A 159 16.59 -18.42 -1.05
CA GLY A 159 15.80 -19.49 -1.66
C GLY A 159 15.17 -19.06 -2.97
N LEU A 160 14.51 -20.01 -3.65
CA LEU A 160 13.87 -19.77 -4.94
C LEU A 160 12.80 -18.67 -4.84
N SER A 161 12.51 -18.02 -5.97
CA SER A 161 11.40 -17.08 -6.06
C SER A 161 10.07 -17.79 -5.77
N GLY A 162 9.15 -17.11 -5.09
CA GLY A 162 7.87 -17.69 -4.65
C GLY A 162 7.95 -18.59 -3.41
N GLY A 163 9.11 -18.68 -2.73
CA GLY A 163 9.27 -19.48 -1.51
C GLY A 163 8.67 -18.89 -0.23
N GLY A 164 8.06 -17.70 -0.27
CA GLY A 164 7.47 -17.04 0.91
C GLY A 164 8.39 -16.10 1.69
N LYS A 165 9.59 -15.75 1.16
CA LYS A 165 10.58 -14.91 1.87
C LYS A 165 10.03 -13.52 2.23
N SER A 166 9.49 -12.79 1.27
CA SER A 166 8.90 -11.45 1.51
C SER A 166 7.69 -11.51 2.43
N THR A 167 6.94 -12.62 2.42
CA THR A 167 5.84 -12.86 3.35
C THR A 167 6.31 -12.88 4.80
N VAL A 168 7.53 -13.36 5.09
CA VAL A 168 8.11 -13.31 6.44
C VAL A 168 8.26 -11.86 6.93
N ALA A 169 8.74 -10.95 6.07
CA ALA A 169 8.81 -9.52 6.41
C ALA A 169 7.42 -8.91 6.61
N THR A 170 6.49 -9.20 5.71
CA THR A 170 5.10 -8.70 5.80
C THR A 170 4.40 -9.13 7.10
N LEU A 171 4.65 -10.36 7.55
CA LEU A 171 4.13 -10.88 8.82
C LEU A 171 4.85 -10.26 10.03
N LEU A 172 6.16 -10.01 9.93
CA LEU A 172 6.92 -9.32 10.98
C LEU A 172 6.48 -7.86 11.15
N GLU A 173 6.07 -7.19 10.07
CA GLU A 173 5.46 -5.86 10.13
C GLU A 173 3.97 -5.91 10.51
N ARG A 174 3.43 -7.11 10.77
CA ARG A 174 2.03 -7.37 11.12
C ARG A 174 1.05 -6.73 10.13
N PHE A 175 1.35 -6.80 8.83
CA PHE A 175 0.36 -6.45 7.80
C PHE A 175 -0.71 -7.52 7.64
N TYR A 176 -0.39 -8.76 8.02
CA TYR A 176 -1.34 -9.85 8.20
C TYR A 176 -1.05 -10.53 9.55
N ASP A 177 -2.11 -11.04 10.18
CA ASP A 177 -1.99 -11.90 11.36
C ASP A 177 -1.92 -13.37 10.91
N VAL A 178 -1.23 -14.19 11.68
CA VAL A 178 -1.15 -15.65 11.44
C VAL A 178 -2.29 -16.36 12.15
N GLU A 179 -2.95 -17.33 11.52
CA GLU A 179 -4.00 -18.12 12.17
C GLU A 179 -3.42 -19.27 13.01
N ASN A 180 -2.36 -19.90 12.51
CA ASN A 180 -1.68 -21.02 13.15
C ASN A 180 -0.22 -20.68 13.43
N GLY A 181 0.24 -21.03 14.65
CA GLY A 181 1.54 -20.65 15.16
C GLY A 181 1.55 -19.27 15.83
N SER A 182 2.75 -18.75 16.10
CA SER A 182 2.91 -17.42 16.71
C SER A 182 4.18 -16.72 16.23
N ILE A 183 4.13 -15.39 16.24
CA ILE A 183 5.30 -14.53 16.02
C ILE A 183 5.47 -13.69 17.27
N THR A 184 6.67 -13.76 17.86
CA THR A 184 6.97 -13.06 19.11
C THR A 184 8.17 -12.15 18.96
N ILE A 185 8.13 -11.00 19.65
CA ILE A 185 9.24 -10.06 19.80
C ILE A 185 9.57 -10.00 21.29
N ASP A 186 10.80 -10.37 21.65
CA ASP A 186 11.27 -10.47 23.05
C ASP A 186 10.27 -11.22 23.95
N GLY A 187 9.74 -12.34 23.43
CA GLY A 187 8.78 -13.21 24.11
C GLY A 187 7.32 -12.72 24.11
N HIS A 188 7.02 -11.55 23.56
CA HIS A 188 5.67 -11.00 23.48
C HIS A 188 5.06 -11.26 22.10
N ASP A 189 3.85 -11.82 22.06
CA ASP A 189 3.13 -12.02 20.79
C ASP A 189 2.90 -10.68 20.08
N ILE A 190 3.27 -10.61 18.81
CA ILE A 190 3.11 -9.43 17.96
C ILE A 190 1.65 -8.95 17.91
N LYS A 191 0.68 -9.86 18.08
CA LYS A 191 -0.75 -9.53 18.12
C LYS A 191 -1.14 -8.66 19.31
N SER A 192 -0.40 -8.79 20.41
CA SER A 192 -0.62 -8.02 21.64
C SER A 192 0.02 -6.64 21.61
N LEU A 193 0.92 -6.38 20.66
CA LEU A 193 1.67 -5.13 20.55
C LEU A 193 0.91 -4.09 19.73
N ASP A 194 1.12 -2.82 20.05
CA ASP A 194 0.56 -1.70 19.28
C ASP A 194 1.22 -1.62 17.87
N PRO A 195 0.44 -1.73 16.77
CA PRO A 195 1.03 -1.75 15.42
C PRO A 195 1.69 -0.43 15.01
N SER A 196 1.18 0.71 15.48
CA SER A 196 1.78 2.02 15.18
C SER A 196 3.15 2.18 15.84
N TRP A 197 3.29 1.72 17.08
CA TRP A 197 4.58 1.69 17.78
C TRP A 197 5.53 0.65 17.19
N LEU A 198 5.04 -0.56 16.92
CA LEU A 198 5.82 -1.64 16.31
C LEU A 198 6.47 -1.16 15.00
N ARG A 199 5.65 -0.62 14.09
CA ARG A 199 6.12 -0.11 12.80
C ARG A 199 6.76 1.26 12.91
N GLY A 200 6.46 2.07 13.91
CA GLY A 200 6.96 3.45 14.05
C GLY A 200 8.29 3.55 14.79
N ASN A 201 8.62 2.59 15.65
CA ASN A 201 9.76 2.68 16.57
C ASN A 201 10.63 1.43 16.58
N VAL A 202 10.05 0.23 16.39
CA VAL A 202 10.79 -1.03 16.60
C VAL A 202 11.41 -1.55 15.30
N ILE A 203 10.62 -1.58 14.23
CA ILE A 203 11.02 -2.18 12.94
C ILE A 203 11.36 -1.10 11.92
N GLY A 204 12.56 -1.13 11.36
CA GLY A 204 12.91 -0.41 10.13
C GLY A 204 12.81 -1.34 8.92
N TYR A 205 12.24 -0.86 7.82
CA TYR A 205 12.15 -1.60 6.57
C TYR A 205 12.84 -0.80 5.47
N ILE A 206 13.74 -1.45 4.74
CA ILE A 206 14.42 -0.89 3.57
C ILE A 206 14.07 -1.79 2.38
N ASP A 207 13.26 -1.24 1.50
CA ASP A 207 12.75 -1.89 0.30
C ASP A 207 13.80 -1.92 -0.83
N GLN A 208 13.59 -2.82 -1.80
CA GLN A 208 14.38 -2.93 -3.02
C GLN A 208 14.24 -1.67 -3.88
N GLU A 209 13.02 -1.14 -3.97
CA GLU A 209 12.69 0.08 -4.72
C GLU A 209 12.04 1.11 -3.80
N PRO A 210 12.82 1.87 -3.01
CA PRO A 210 12.26 2.75 -2.01
C PRO A 210 11.37 3.82 -2.61
N VAL A 211 10.24 4.13 -1.96
CA VAL A 211 9.35 5.19 -2.42
C VAL A 211 9.72 6.52 -1.75
N LEU A 212 9.90 7.56 -2.57
CA LEU A 212 10.07 8.94 -2.13
C LEU A 212 8.78 9.72 -2.40
N PHE A 213 8.36 10.49 -1.41
CA PHE A 213 7.18 11.35 -1.53
C PHE A 213 7.51 12.60 -2.34
N ALA A 214 6.49 13.15 -3.00
CA ALA A 214 6.59 14.40 -3.76
C ALA A 214 6.71 15.64 -2.85
N THR A 215 7.78 15.68 -2.05
CA THR A 215 8.09 16.67 -1.01
C THR A 215 9.61 16.91 -0.99
N SER A 216 10.10 17.78 -0.12
CA SER A 216 11.54 18.05 -0.03
C SER A 216 12.35 16.82 0.40
N VAL A 217 13.65 16.81 0.12
CA VAL A 217 14.58 15.79 0.64
C VAL A 217 14.52 15.75 2.18
N MET A 218 14.46 16.92 2.82
CA MET A 218 14.34 17.04 4.28
C MET A 218 13.13 16.26 4.82
N GLU A 219 11.94 16.52 4.26
CA GLU A 219 10.70 15.86 4.68
C GLU A 219 10.70 14.36 4.37
N ASN A 220 11.30 13.97 3.26
CA ASN A 220 11.46 12.56 2.91
C ASN A 220 12.28 11.78 3.95
N ILE A 221 13.34 12.37 4.51
CA ILE A 221 14.13 11.71 5.56
C ILE A 221 13.40 11.81 6.91
N ARG A 222 12.86 12.99 7.25
CA ARG A 222 12.06 13.24 8.47
C ARG A 222 10.85 12.32 8.61
N TYR A 223 10.32 11.79 7.52
CA TYR A 223 9.25 10.79 7.54
C TYR A 223 9.54 9.60 8.47
N GLY A 224 10.82 9.24 8.70
CA GLY A 224 11.19 8.17 9.62
C GLY A 224 10.93 8.50 11.10
N LYS A 225 10.98 9.77 11.47
CA LYS A 225 10.73 10.30 12.83
C LYS A 225 10.19 11.74 12.70
N PRO A 226 8.86 11.92 12.67
CA PRO A 226 8.24 13.22 12.39
C PRO A 226 8.68 14.36 13.32
N ASP A 227 8.96 14.04 14.59
CA ASP A 227 9.40 15.00 15.61
C ASP A 227 10.91 15.29 15.57
N ALA A 228 11.64 14.79 14.57
CA ALA A 228 13.09 15.00 14.44
C ALA A 228 13.45 16.42 14.00
N SER A 229 14.43 16.99 14.70
CA SER A 229 15.06 18.26 14.35
C SER A 229 15.80 18.19 13.01
N ASP A 230 16.00 19.34 12.35
CA ASP A 230 16.82 19.44 11.13
C ASP A 230 18.23 18.85 11.33
N ALA A 231 18.82 19.04 12.53
CA ALA A 231 20.13 18.50 12.86
C ALA A 231 20.15 16.98 12.86
N GLU A 232 19.16 16.32 13.49
CA GLU A 232 19.05 14.86 13.47
C GLU A 232 18.88 14.32 12.04
N VAL A 233 18.11 15.01 11.20
CA VAL A 233 17.92 14.64 9.79
C VAL A 233 19.23 14.73 9.01
N ILE A 234 20.00 15.80 9.20
CA ILE A 234 21.30 15.99 8.54
C ILE A 234 22.30 14.93 9.00
N GLU A 235 22.34 14.61 10.30
CA GLU A 235 23.21 13.55 10.82
C GLU A 235 22.83 12.17 10.25
N ALA A 236 21.54 11.83 10.19
CA ALA A 236 21.08 10.59 9.55
C ALA A 236 21.47 10.53 8.06
N ALA A 237 21.39 11.65 7.35
CA ALA A 237 21.82 11.75 5.96
C ALA A 237 23.34 11.58 5.79
N LYS A 238 24.15 12.06 6.73
CA LYS A 238 25.61 11.83 6.72
C LYS A 238 25.93 10.35 6.93
N LEU A 239 25.29 9.70 7.91
CA LEU A 239 25.48 8.29 8.19
C LEU A 239 25.07 7.39 7.02
N ALA A 240 24.12 7.83 6.21
CA ALA A 240 23.69 7.14 5.00
C ALA A 240 24.48 7.53 3.73
N ASN A 241 25.59 8.26 3.85
CA ASN A 241 26.36 8.80 2.73
C ASN A 241 25.52 9.64 1.74
N ALA A 242 24.43 10.26 2.22
CA ALA A 242 23.51 11.03 1.41
C ALA A 242 23.79 12.54 1.44
N HIS A 243 24.36 13.04 2.54
CA HIS A 243 24.58 14.47 2.76
C HIS A 243 25.32 15.16 1.60
N GLU A 244 26.40 14.55 1.10
CA GLU A 244 27.23 15.14 0.06
C GLU A 244 26.44 15.43 -1.21
N PHE A 245 25.73 14.45 -1.79
CA PHE A 245 24.98 14.70 -3.03
C PHE A 245 23.77 15.60 -2.80
N ILE A 246 23.16 15.58 -1.60
CA ILE A 246 22.04 16.47 -1.27
C ILE A 246 22.53 17.91 -1.30
N CYS A 247 23.71 18.21 -0.75
CA CYS A 247 24.31 19.54 -0.79
C CYS A 247 24.68 20.02 -2.21
N HIS A 248 24.80 19.11 -3.18
CA HIS A 248 25.04 19.47 -4.59
C HIS A 248 23.77 19.85 -5.34
N PHE A 249 22.58 19.60 -4.78
CA PHE A 249 21.35 20.11 -5.38
C PHE A 249 21.26 21.63 -5.23
N THR A 250 20.63 22.30 -6.19
CA THR A 250 20.47 23.77 -6.20
C THR A 250 19.86 24.31 -4.90
N ASP A 251 18.86 23.61 -4.34
CA ASP A 251 18.18 24.00 -3.10
C ASP A 251 18.55 23.11 -1.90
N GLY A 252 19.60 22.29 -2.04
CA GLY A 252 20.05 21.38 -0.99
C GLY A 252 18.94 20.45 -0.48
N TYR A 253 18.72 20.48 0.84
CA TYR A 253 17.67 19.69 1.51
C TYR A 253 16.24 20.15 1.17
N ASN A 254 16.06 21.37 0.67
CA ASN A 254 14.75 21.90 0.29
C ASN A 254 14.33 21.48 -1.13
N THR A 255 15.22 20.82 -1.89
CA THR A 255 14.89 20.32 -3.22
C THR A 255 13.72 19.35 -3.17
N ILE A 256 12.69 19.62 -3.97
CA ILE A 256 11.48 18.80 -4.08
C ILE A 256 11.78 17.60 -4.98
N LEU A 257 11.46 16.40 -4.50
CA LEU A 257 11.61 15.15 -5.25
C LEU A 257 10.28 14.72 -5.88
N GLY A 258 10.32 13.78 -6.83
CA GLY A 258 9.13 13.17 -7.45
C GLY A 258 8.95 13.53 -8.93
N GLU A 259 7.86 13.08 -9.55
CA GLU A 259 7.63 13.24 -11.01
C GLU A 259 7.61 14.70 -11.49
N ARG A 260 7.24 15.64 -10.62
CA ARG A 260 7.23 17.08 -10.90
C ARG A 260 8.45 17.82 -10.34
N GLY A 261 9.36 17.11 -9.66
CA GLY A 261 10.54 17.65 -8.97
C GLY A 261 11.84 17.18 -9.60
N ALA A 262 12.93 17.23 -8.83
CA ALA A 262 14.21 16.68 -9.24
C ALA A 262 14.14 15.14 -9.28
N THR A 263 14.66 14.56 -10.35
CA THR A 263 14.87 13.11 -10.46
C THR A 263 16.18 12.73 -9.76
N VAL A 264 16.14 11.65 -9.00
CA VAL A 264 17.31 11.10 -8.31
C VAL A 264 17.66 9.73 -8.88
N SER A 265 18.95 9.38 -8.88
CA SER A 265 19.37 8.04 -9.28
C SER A 265 18.86 6.97 -8.31
N GLY A 266 18.84 5.70 -8.73
CA GLY A 266 18.46 4.59 -7.84
C GLY A 266 19.29 4.58 -6.55
N GLY A 267 20.60 4.81 -6.63
CA GLY A 267 21.49 4.81 -5.47
C GLY A 267 21.28 6.00 -4.53
N GLN A 268 20.96 7.18 -5.08
CA GLN A 268 20.56 8.34 -4.28
C GLN A 268 19.23 8.07 -3.57
N LYS A 269 18.26 7.46 -4.27
CA LYS A 269 16.97 7.03 -3.70
C LYS A 269 17.16 6.08 -2.53
N GLN A 270 18.05 5.09 -2.69
CA GLN A 270 18.39 4.12 -1.66
C GLN A 270 19.02 4.78 -0.42
N ARG A 271 20.00 5.67 -0.61
CA ARG A 271 20.64 6.38 0.49
C ARG A 271 19.67 7.27 1.27
N ILE A 272 18.70 7.90 0.61
CA ILE A 272 17.62 8.66 1.30
C ILE A 272 16.75 7.71 2.14
N ALA A 273 16.43 6.52 1.63
CA ALA A 273 15.66 5.52 2.37
C ALA A 273 16.44 4.94 3.56
N ILE A 274 17.74 4.72 3.42
CA ILE A 274 18.63 4.31 4.51
C ILE A 274 18.68 5.41 5.58
N ALA A 275 18.82 6.69 5.19
CA ALA A 275 18.78 7.82 6.12
C ALA A 275 17.45 7.84 6.90
N ARG A 276 16.32 7.62 6.22
CA ARG A 276 14.98 7.54 6.85
C ARG A 276 14.91 6.41 7.88
N ALA A 277 15.45 5.23 7.56
CA ALA A 277 15.50 4.10 8.48
C ALA A 277 16.46 4.34 9.66
N LEU A 278 17.60 5.00 9.43
CA LEU A 278 18.57 5.35 10.47
C LEU A 278 18.04 6.40 11.45
N LEU A 279 17.36 7.44 10.94
CA LEU A 279 16.77 8.51 11.76
C LEU A 279 15.80 7.97 12.81
N LYS A 280 15.08 6.90 12.44
CA LYS A 280 14.12 6.20 13.30
C LYS A 280 14.78 5.38 14.41
N ASP A 281 16.05 5.02 14.26
CA ASP A 281 16.82 4.14 15.15
C ASP A 281 16.11 2.84 15.59
N PRO A 282 15.71 1.98 14.63
CA PRO A 282 14.98 0.74 14.95
C PRO A 282 15.88 -0.30 15.63
N LYS A 283 15.29 -1.18 16.45
CA LYS A 283 15.98 -2.35 17.03
C LYS A 283 16.04 -3.53 16.08
N ILE A 284 15.03 -3.66 15.21
CA ILE A 284 14.91 -4.70 14.19
C ILE A 284 14.95 -4.02 12.82
N LEU A 285 15.84 -4.45 11.94
CA LEU A 285 15.99 -3.92 10.59
C LEU A 285 15.68 -5.02 9.58
N ILE A 286 14.80 -4.75 8.63
CA ILE A 286 14.49 -5.63 7.51
C ILE A 286 15.08 -5.01 6.25
N LEU A 287 15.89 -5.78 5.52
CA LEU A 287 16.51 -5.39 4.26
C LEU A 287 15.97 -6.31 3.16
N ASP A 288 15.21 -5.77 2.22
CA ASP A 288 14.71 -6.51 1.05
C ASP A 288 15.50 -6.07 -0.19
N GLU A 289 16.42 -6.91 -0.66
CA GLU A 289 17.17 -6.71 -1.92
C GLU A 289 17.77 -5.30 -2.19
N ALA A 290 18.25 -4.58 -1.17
CA ALA A 290 18.60 -3.14 -1.25
C ALA A 290 19.71 -2.71 -2.25
N THR A 291 20.37 -3.63 -3.00
CA THR A 291 21.49 -3.31 -3.92
C THR A 291 21.31 -3.84 -5.35
N SER A 292 20.20 -4.49 -5.69
CA SER A 292 20.11 -5.28 -6.93
C SER A 292 20.01 -4.47 -8.24
N ALA A 293 19.64 -3.18 -8.17
CA ALA A 293 19.38 -2.32 -9.33
C ALA A 293 20.37 -1.14 -9.52
N LEU A 294 21.54 -1.19 -8.88
CA LEU A 294 22.48 -0.06 -8.82
C LEU A 294 23.68 -0.19 -9.77
N ASP A 295 24.17 0.95 -10.24
CA ASP A 295 25.50 1.08 -10.87
C ASP A 295 26.62 0.87 -9.84
N VAL A 296 27.80 0.45 -10.30
CA VAL A 296 28.91 -0.04 -9.44
C VAL A 296 29.39 1.02 -8.44
N GLU A 297 29.50 2.29 -8.85
CA GLU A 297 29.92 3.38 -7.96
C GLU A 297 28.86 3.68 -6.89
N SER A 298 27.59 3.75 -7.29
CA SER A 298 26.47 3.91 -6.35
C SER A 298 26.30 2.71 -5.42
N GLU A 299 26.56 1.50 -5.90
CA GLU A 299 26.46 0.25 -5.11
C GLU A 299 27.42 0.27 -3.92
N LYS A 300 28.66 0.72 -4.11
CA LYS A 300 29.63 0.83 -3.01
C LYS A 300 29.17 1.79 -1.93
N ALA A 301 28.72 3.00 -2.32
CA ALA A 301 28.27 4.01 -1.36
C ALA A 301 27.02 3.57 -0.58
N VAL A 302 26.11 2.85 -1.24
CA VAL A 302 24.93 2.26 -0.62
C VAL A 302 25.32 1.11 0.33
N GLN A 303 26.25 0.25 -0.06
CA GLN A 303 26.71 -0.86 0.77
C GLN A 303 27.37 -0.36 2.06
N GLU A 304 28.21 0.67 1.99
CA GLU A 304 28.81 1.28 3.18
C GLU A 304 27.76 1.85 4.14
N ALA A 305 26.70 2.47 3.61
CA ALA A 305 25.57 2.97 4.38
C ALA A 305 24.76 1.83 5.03
N LEU A 306 24.53 0.73 4.31
CA LEU A 306 23.88 -0.47 4.84
C LEU A 306 24.73 -1.13 5.94
N ASP A 307 26.04 -1.25 5.74
CA ASP A 307 26.97 -1.82 6.73
C ASP A 307 26.97 -1.01 8.02
N TYR A 308 26.78 0.31 7.95
CA TYR A 308 26.57 1.14 9.12
C TYR A 308 25.20 0.89 9.76
N ALA A 309 24.13 0.84 8.96
CA ALA A 309 22.77 0.63 9.43
C ALA A 309 22.55 -0.71 10.15
N VAL A 310 23.28 -1.75 9.76
CA VAL A 310 23.20 -3.09 10.38
C VAL A 310 23.79 -3.12 11.81
N ARG A 311 24.75 -2.25 12.14
CA ARG A 311 25.52 -2.36 13.39
C ARG A 311 24.64 -2.22 14.63
N GLY A 312 24.76 -3.20 15.52
CA GLY A 312 24.07 -3.20 16.82
C GLY A 312 22.57 -3.47 16.77
N ARG A 313 22.03 -3.87 15.60
CA ARG A 313 20.61 -4.17 15.37
C ARG A 313 20.40 -5.63 15.03
N THR A 314 19.21 -6.15 15.32
CA THR A 314 18.79 -7.44 14.78
C THR A 314 18.39 -7.23 13.33
N VAL A 315 18.98 -7.97 12.41
CA VAL A 315 18.77 -7.73 10.97
C VAL A 315 18.21 -8.96 10.29
N LEU A 316 17.10 -8.79 9.59
CA LEU A 316 16.54 -9.76 8.66
C LEU A 316 16.88 -9.32 7.23
N VAL A 317 17.71 -10.09 6.54
CA VAL A 317 18.07 -9.81 5.15
C VAL A 317 17.34 -10.78 4.24
N ILE A 318 16.44 -10.30 3.38
CA ILE A 318 15.86 -11.07 2.29
C ILE A 318 16.75 -10.84 1.08
N ALA A 319 17.52 -11.87 0.72
CA ALA A 319 18.51 -11.75 -0.33
C ALA A 319 18.17 -12.61 -1.54
N HIS A 320 18.30 -12.01 -2.72
CA HIS A 320 18.42 -12.76 -3.96
C HIS A 320 19.85 -12.78 -4.50
N ARG A 321 20.76 -11.91 -4.03
CA ARG A 321 22.21 -12.03 -4.31
C ARG A 321 22.90 -12.72 -3.13
N LEU A 322 23.59 -13.83 -3.39
CA LEU A 322 24.23 -14.61 -2.35
C LEU A 322 25.46 -13.91 -1.77
N SER A 323 26.12 -13.04 -2.53
CA SER A 323 27.26 -12.22 -2.10
C SER A 323 26.93 -11.36 -0.88
N THR A 324 25.71 -10.80 -0.83
CA THR A 324 25.24 -9.92 0.25
C THR A 324 25.02 -10.65 1.58
N ILE A 325 24.86 -11.98 1.56
CA ILE A 325 24.55 -12.78 2.74
C ILE A 325 25.65 -13.74 3.17
N GLN A 326 26.82 -13.70 2.53
CA GLN A 326 27.97 -14.52 2.93
C GLN A 326 28.41 -14.23 4.37
N ASN A 327 28.26 -12.97 4.80
CA ASN A 327 28.65 -12.49 6.13
C ASN A 327 27.54 -12.60 7.19
N ALA A 328 26.39 -13.19 6.85
CA ALA A 328 25.30 -13.35 7.82
C ALA A 328 25.68 -14.35 8.92
N ASP A 329 25.28 -14.06 10.17
CA ASP A 329 25.50 -14.97 11.29
C ASP A 329 24.71 -16.28 11.12
N VAL A 330 23.49 -16.18 10.58
CA VAL A 330 22.60 -17.30 10.29
C VAL A 330 22.01 -17.12 8.89
N ILE A 331 22.00 -18.18 8.11
CA ILE A 331 21.37 -18.26 6.79
C ILE A 331 20.29 -19.34 6.88
N ALA A 332 19.05 -18.98 6.53
CA ALA A 332 17.92 -19.89 6.41
C ALA A 332 17.47 -19.96 4.95
N VAL A 333 17.55 -21.17 4.39
CA VAL A 333 17.13 -21.47 3.02
C VAL A 333 15.66 -21.88 3.03
N VAL A 334 14.81 -21.09 2.37
CA VAL A 334 13.37 -21.31 2.29
C VAL A 334 13.00 -21.94 0.95
N THR A 335 12.23 -23.03 0.99
CA THR A 335 11.68 -23.68 -0.21
C THR A 335 10.25 -24.13 0.07
N GLY A 336 9.32 -23.83 -0.83
CA GLY A 336 7.92 -24.25 -0.70
C GLY A 336 7.24 -23.85 0.62
N GLY A 337 7.67 -22.75 1.26
CA GLY A 337 7.11 -22.26 2.52
C GLY A 337 7.71 -22.85 3.80
N VAL A 338 8.70 -23.75 3.70
CA VAL A 338 9.43 -24.36 4.84
C VAL A 338 10.90 -23.97 4.84
N ILE A 339 11.54 -24.02 6.01
CA ILE A 339 13.00 -23.89 6.11
C ILE A 339 13.63 -25.25 5.81
N ALA A 340 14.31 -25.36 4.67
CA ALA A 340 14.98 -26.60 4.28
C ALA A 340 16.37 -26.73 4.89
N GLU A 341 17.10 -25.62 5.00
CA GLU A 341 18.45 -25.61 5.56
C GLU A 341 18.65 -24.38 6.45
N ILE A 342 19.37 -24.57 7.54
CA ILE A 342 19.79 -23.49 8.43
C ILE A 342 21.24 -23.69 8.87
N GLY A 343 22.01 -22.61 8.90
CA GLY A 343 23.41 -22.60 9.30
C GLY A 343 24.13 -21.34 8.86
N ASN A 344 25.44 -21.24 9.10
CA ASN A 344 26.25 -20.17 8.53
C ASN A 344 26.78 -20.56 7.14
N HIS A 345 27.34 -19.60 6.40
CA HIS A 345 27.89 -19.82 5.06
C HIS A 345 28.82 -21.04 4.99
N THR A 346 29.79 -21.14 5.91
CA THR A 346 30.77 -22.24 5.89
C THR A 346 30.14 -23.62 6.11
N THR A 347 29.14 -23.71 6.99
CA THR A 347 28.45 -24.97 7.29
C THR A 347 27.56 -25.43 6.15
N LEU A 348 26.81 -24.50 5.54
CA LEU A 348 25.91 -24.80 4.43
C LEU A 348 26.67 -25.14 3.14
N THR A 349 27.77 -24.44 2.85
CA THR A 349 28.65 -24.76 1.72
C THR A 349 29.27 -26.16 1.86
N LYS A 350 29.65 -26.58 3.08
CA LYS A 350 30.17 -27.92 3.34
C LYS A 350 29.13 -29.02 3.18
N LYS A 351 27.86 -28.75 3.53
CA LYS A 351 26.75 -29.71 3.37
C LYS A 351 26.44 -30.04 1.91
N ARG A 352 26.85 -29.19 0.96
CA ARG A 352 26.58 -29.34 -0.49
C ARG A 352 25.10 -29.55 -0.80
N GLY A 353 24.23 -28.89 -0.03
CA GLY A 353 22.78 -28.96 -0.17
C GLY A 353 22.20 -27.88 -1.10
N LEU A 354 20.96 -27.48 -0.84
CA LEU A 354 20.23 -26.45 -1.59
C LEU A 354 20.99 -25.12 -1.60
N TYR A 355 21.54 -24.68 -0.48
CA TYR A 355 22.33 -23.45 -0.43
C TYR A 355 23.52 -23.48 -1.40
N TRP A 356 24.25 -24.60 -1.41
CA TRP A 356 25.42 -24.78 -2.28
C TRP A 356 25.02 -24.81 -3.77
N ASN A 357 23.89 -25.45 -4.10
CA ASN A 357 23.36 -25.44 -5.47
C ASN A 357 22.99 -24.02 -5.92
N LEU A 358 22.38 -23.22 -5.03
CA LEU A 358 22.07 -21.81 -5.31
C LEU A 358 23.34 -20.99 -5.57
N ILE A 359 24.40 -21.19 -4.78
CA ILE A 359 25.71 -20.54 -4.99
C ILE A 359 26.26 -20.88 -6.38
N LYS A 360 26.26 -22.16 -6.73
CA LYS A 360 26.81 -22.62 -8.01
C LYS A 360 26.04 -22.04 -9.19
N GLN A 361 24.70 -21.96 -9.10
CA GLN A 361 23.88 -21.38 -10.16
C GLN A 361 24.08 -19.88 -10.32
N GLN A 362 24.32 -19.14 -9.23
CA GLN A 362 24.57 -17.69 -9.32
C GLN A 362 25.94 -17.37 -9.89
N HIS A 363 27.00 -18.10 -9.51
CA HIS A 363 28.33 -17.88 -10.10
C HIS A 363 28.33 -18.09 -11.62
N VAL A 364 27.64 -19.12 -12.12
CA VAL A 364 27.53 -19.35 -13.57
C VAL A 364 26.82 -18.17 -14.27
N LYS A 365 25.75 -17.63 -13.68
CA LYS A 365 25.04 -16.47 -14.24
C LYS A 365 25.88 -15.19 -14.20
N GLU A 366 26.62 -14.95 -13.13
CA GLU A 366 27.51 -13.78 -13.01
C GLU A 366 28.64 -13.85 -14.06
N ASP A 367 29.22 -15.04 -14.27
CA ASP A 367 30.27 -15.25 -15.28
C ASP A 367 29.75 -15.05 -16.72
N GLU A 368 28.53 -15.51 -17.03
CA GLU A 368 27.87 -15.29 -18.33
C GLU A 368 27.59 -13.80 -18.60
N ILE A 369 27.09 -13.05 -17.59
CA ILE A 369 26.81 -11.61 -17.72
C ILE A 369 28.11 -10.82 -17.92
N ILE A 370 29.20 -11.19 -17.24
CA ILE A 370 30.52 -10.57 -17.41
C ILE A 370 31.08 -10.85 -18.81
N PHE A 371 30.83 -12.05 -19.35
CA PHE A 371 31.23 -12.42 -20.70
C PHE A 371 30.48 -11.61 -21.76
N GLU A 372 29.17 -11.45 -21.66
CA GLU A 372 28.37 -10.64 -22.59
C GLU A 372 28.78 -9.16 -22.57
N ARG A 373 29.02 -8.58 -21.39
CA ARG A 373 29.47 -7.18 -21.25
C ARG A 373 30.88 -6.90 -21.78
N LYS A 374 31.71 -7.92 -21.95
CA LYS A 374 33.06 -7.80 -22.56
C LYS A 374 33.06 -8.08 -24.06
N SER A 375 31.96 -8.62 -24.60
CA SER A 375 31.86 -9.10 -25.98
C SER A 375 31.03 -8.17 -26.88
N GLY A 376 30.39 -7.15 -26.31
CA GLY A 376 29.75 -6.03 -27.01
C GLY A 376 30.42 -4.73 -26.65
#